data_AF-A0A966TUI1-F1
#
_entry.id   AF-A0A966TUI1-F1
#
_cell.length_a   1.000
_cell.length_b   1.000
_cell.length_c   1.000
_cell.angle_alpha   90.00
_cell.angle_beta   90.00
_cell.angle_gamma   90.00
#
_symmetry.space_group_name_H-M   'P 1'
#
loop_
_entity.id
_entity.type
_entity.pdbx_description
1 polymer ?
#
loop_
_entity_poly.entity_id
_entity_poly.type
_entity_poly.pdbx_seq_one_letter_code
_entity_poly.pdbx_strand_id
1 'polypeptide(L)'
;LNLETYVLDIEETLERIPDEWSSFARLVDTSTLEVDVHSGQHLNDVYDALSHASIKVRSMRNKANRLEQLFVSMVGKTPEQKS
;
A
#
# COMPACT_ATOMS: atom_id res chain seq x y z
N LEU A 1 3.39 14.87 -2.60
CA LEU A 1 2.36 13.84 -2.78
C LEU A 1 2.98 12.51 -2.38
N ASN A 2 2.66 11.99 -1.20
CA ASN A 2 3.12 10.66 -0.78
C ASN A 2 2.02 9.67 -1.18
N LEU A 3 2.33 8.81 -2.15
CA LEU A 3 1.49 7.69 -2.54
C LEU A 3 2.10 6.44 -1.91
N GLU A 4 1.30 5.69 -1.17
CA GLU A 4 1.73 4.43 -0.58
C GLU A 4 0.97 3.29 -1.26
N THR A 5 1.71 2.38 -1.89
CA THR A 5 1.13 1.17 -2.45
C THR A 5 1.14 0.07 -1.41
N TYR A 6 0.01 -0.56 -1.18
CA TYR A 6 -0.18 -1.72 -0.32
C TYR A 6 -0.47 -2.95 -1.18
N VAL A 7 0.04 -4.10 -0.76
CA VAL A 7 -0.32 -5.40 -1.32
C VAL A 7 -1.18 -6.11 -0.29
N LEU A 8 -2.37 -6.49 -0.70
CA LEU A 8 -3.37 -7.20 0.08
C LEU A 8 -3.48 -8.62 -0.48
N ASP A 9 -3.30 -9.60 0.37
CA ASP A 9 -3.59 -11.00 0.09
C ASP A 9 -5.02 -11.28 0.55
N ILE A 10 -5.85 -11.84 -0.31
CA ILE A 10 -7.26 -12.12 -0.02
C ILE A 10 -7.49 -13.63 0.10
N GLU A 11 -8.45 -14.02 0.94
CA GLU A 11 -8.80 -15.44 1.11
C GLU A 11 -9.53 -16.00 -0.12
N GLU A 12 -10.30 -15.15 -0.80
CA GLU A 12 -11.02 -15.52 -2.00
C GLU A 12 -10.18 -15.31 -3.26
N THR A 13 -10.58 -16.01 -4.32
CA THR A 13 -9.99 -15.88 -5.65
C THR A 13 -10.88 -14.97 -6.49
N LEU A 14 -10.32 -13.87 -6.98
CA LEU A 14 -10.95 -12.93 -7.89
C LEU A 14 -10.43 -13.17 -9.31
N GLU A 15 -11.34 -13.20 -10.29
CA GLU A 15 -10.96 -13.20 -11.71
C GLU A 15 -10.79 -11.76 -12.25
N ARG A 16 -11.51 -10.81 -11.66
CA ARG A 16 -11.46 -9.39 -12.02
C ARG A 16 -11.84 -8.52 -10.83
N ILE A 17 -11.32 -7.30 -10.81
CA ILE A 17 -11.79 -6.26 -9.90
C ILE A 17 -12.97 -5.50 -10.50
N PRO A 18 -13.82 -4.90 -9.65
CA PRO A 18 -14.82 -3.92 -10.08
C PRO A 18 -14.17 -2.69 -10.75
N ASP A 19 -14.83 -2.11 -11.75
CA ASP A 19 -14.37 -0.89 -12.43
C ASP A 19 -14.24 0.30 -11.47
N GLU A 20 -15.10 0.37 -10.45
CA GLU A 20 -15.01 1.38 -9.38
C GLU A 20 -13.68 1.34 -8.61
N TRP A 21 -13.04 0.17 -8.53
CA TRP A 21 -11.76 0.01 -7.82
C TRP A 21 -10.57 0.22 -8.75
N SER A 22 -10.74 0.17 -10.06
CA SER A 22 -9.65 0.31 -11.04
C SER A 22 -8.85 1.61 -10.91
N SER A 23 -9.42 2.63 -10.26
CA SER A 23 -8.74 3.91 -10.00
C SER A 23 -7.73 3.85 -8.86
N PHE A 24 -7.85 2.90 -7.93
CA PHE A 24 -7.01 2.81 -6.73
C PHE A 24 -6.54 1.40 -6.40
N ALA A 25 -7.05 0.36 -7.07
CA ALA A 25 -6.71 -1.03 -6.86
C ALA A 25 -6.45 -1.72 -8.20
N ARG A 26 -5.61 -2.74 -8.17
CA ARG A 26 -5.25 -3.57 -9.32
C ARG A 26 -5.07 -5.01 -8.87
N LEU A 27 -5.57 -5.95 -9.67
CA LEU A 27 -5.38 -7.37 -9.42
C LEU A 27 -4.01 -7.78 -9.97
N VAL A 28 -3.12 -8.22 -9.07
CA VAL A 28 -1.77 -8.71 -9.44
C VAL A 28 -1.80 -10.20 -9.72
N ASP A 29 -2.54 -10.92 -8.89
CA ASP A 29 -2.85 -12.33 -9.05
C ASP A 29 -4.28 -12.55 -8.56
N THR A 30 -4.82 -13.72 -8.85
CA THR A 30 -6.16 -14.13 -8.49
C THR A 30 -6.48 -13.99 -7.00
N SER A 31 -5.49 -14.05 -6.11
CA SER A 31 -5.67 -13.79 -4.66
C SER A 31 -4.83 -12.65 -4.12
N THR A 32 -4.34 -11.76 -4.98
CA THR A 32 -3.47 -10.65 -4.58
C THR A 32 -3.88 -9.34 -5.23
N LEU A 33 -4.22 -8.35 -4.41
CA LEU A 33 -4.58 -7.00 -4.81
C LEU A 33 -3.47 -6.03 -4.45
N GLU A 34 -3.12 -5.14 -5.37
CA GLU A 34 -2.33 -3.95 -5.09
C GLU A 34 -3.24 -2.75 -4.99
N VAL A 35 -3.07 -1.93 -3.97
CA VAL A 35 -3.92 -0.77 -3.68
C VAL A 35 -3.04 0.44 -3.43
N ASP A 36 -3.30 1.50 -4.16
CA ASP A 36 -2.62 2.78 -4.06
C ASP A 36 -3.43 3.71 -3.15
N VAL A 37 -2.82 4.11 -2.03
CA VAL A 37 -3.46 4.97 -1.02
C VAL A 37 -2.69 6.30 -0.96
N HIS A 38 -3.40 7.40 -1.15
CA HIS A 38 -2.83 8.74 -1.07
C HIS A 38 -2.70 9.22 0.38
N SER A 39 -1.70 10.04 0.68
CA SER A 39 -1.57 10.71 1.99
C SER A 39 -2.83 11.54 2.30
N GLY A 40 -3.62 11.08 3.29
CA GLY A 40 -4.92 11.65 3.67
C GLY A 40 -6.13 10.74 3.35
N GLN A 41 -5.95 9.71 2.53
CA GLN A 41 -6.93 8.65 2.32
C GLN A 41 -6.69 7.53 3.34
N HIS A 42 -7.76 6.98 3.91
CA HIS A 42 -7.63 5.97 4.95
C HIS A 42 -7.65 4.59 4.30
N LEU A 43 -6.63 3.80 4.58
CA LEU A 43 -6.57 2.38 4.20
C LEU A 43 -7.80 1.58 4.70
N ASN A 44 -8.43 2.04 5.79
CA ASN A 44 -9.67 1.47 6.29
C ASN A 44 -10.82 1.56 5.28
N ASP A 45 -10.88 2.62 4.45
CA ASP A 45 -11.94 2.75 3.43
C ASP A 45 -11.83 1.63 2.37
N VAL A 46 -10.59 1.26 2.02
CA VAL A 46 -10.33 0.13 1.11
C VAL A 46 -10.74 -1.18 1.75
N TYR A 47 -10.44 -1.35 3.05
CA TYR A 47 -10.80 -2.56 3.79
C TYR A 47 -12.33 -2.69 3.93
N ASP A 48 -13.04 -1.58 4.14
CA ASP A 48 -14.49 -1.52 4.23
C ASP A 48 -15.15 -1.89 2.88
N ALA A 49 -14.63 -1.35 1.77
CA ALA A 49 -15.08 -1.70 0.42
C ALA A 49 -14.91 -3.20 0.11
N LEU A 50 -13.76 -3.78 0.48
CA LEU A 50 -13.51 -5.22 0.33
C LEU A 50 -14.47 -6.04 1.19
N SER A 51 -14.65 -5.66 2.45
CA SER A 51 -15.57 -6.30 3.39
C SER A 51 -17.03 -6.25 2.90
N HIS A 52 -17.47 -5.12 2.34
CA HIS A 52 -18.79 -4.96 1.72
C HIS A 52 -18.99 -5.88 0.52
N ALA A 53 -17.93 -6.16 -0.24
CA ALA A 53 -17.92 -7.13 -1.33
C ALA A 53 -17.78 -8.59 -0.84
N SER A 54 -17.83 -8.83 0.47
CA SER A 54 -17.58 -10.12 1.13
C SER A 54 -16.15 -10.65 0.99
N ILE A 55 -15.21 -9.84 0.51
CA ILE A 55 -13.81 -10.21 0.29
C ILE A 55 -13.01 -10.04 1.58
N LYS A 56 -12.45 -11.14 2.09
CA LYS A 56 -11.62 -11.14 3.29
C LYS A 56 -10.15 -10.95 2.93
N VAL A 57 -9.52 -9.98 3.57
CA VAL A 57 -8.07 -9.79 3.48
C VAL A 57 -7.38 -10.69 4.49
N ARG A 58 -6.61 -11.66 3.98
CA ARG A 58 -5.79 -12.57 4.77
C ARG A 58 -4.56 -11.88 5.35
N SER A 59 -3.92 -11.00 4.59
CA SER A 59 -2.70 -10.33 5.00
C SER A 59 -2.51 -9.04 4.22
N MET A 60 -1.80 -8.09 4.82
CA MET A 60 -1.48 -6.82 4.21
C MET A 60 0.00 -6.51 4.41
N ARG A 61 0.63 -5.97 3.37
CA ARG A 61 2.00 -5.47 3.42
C ARG A 61 2.08 -4.17 2.65
N ASN A 62 2.76 -3.18 3.22
CA ASN A 62 3.16 -2.02 2.43
C ASN A 62 4.20 -2.49 1.39
N LYS A 63 4.11 -2.00 0.15
CA LYS A 63 5.11 -2.20 -0.89
C LYS A 63 6.33 -1.34 -0.60
N ALA A 64 6.88 -1.47 0.60
CA ALA A 64 7.93 -0.64 1.14
C ALA A 64 9.20 -0.84 0.29
N ASN A 65 9.58 0.21 -0.44
CA ASN A 65 10.92 0.32 -0.99
C ASN A 65 11.91 0.49 0.17
N ARG A 66 12.49 -0.63 0.60
CA ARG A 66 13.46 -0.70 1.70
C ARG A 66 14.79 0.03 1.40
N LEU A 67 14.97 0.53 0.17
CA LEU A 67 16.14 1.27 -0.28
C LEU A 67 16.11 2.77 0.10
N GLU A 68 14.95 3.39 0.33
CA GLU A 68 14.87 4.83 0.64
C GLU A 68 15.00 5.13 2.14
N GLN A 69 14.64 4.18 3.00
CA GLN A 69 14.80 4.32 4.46
C GLN A 69 16.28 4.27 4.91
N LEU A 70 17.17 3.70 4.09
CA LEU A 70 18.61 3.66 4.37
C LEU A 70 19.33 4.98 3.99
N PHE A 71 18.77 5.78 3.08
CA PHE A 71 19.40 7.03 2.63
C PHE A 71 19.23 8.19 3.62
N VAL A 72 18.10 8.24 4.35
CA VAL A 72 17.84 9.27 5.37
C VAL A 72 18.75 9.13 6.60
N SER A 73 19.20 7.91 6.92
CA SER A 73 20.03 7.69 8.11
C SER A 73 21.52 8.04 7.93
N MET A 74 22.01 8.23 6.69
CA MET A 74 23.42 8.57 6.43
C MET A 74 23.70 10.06 6.18
N VAL A 75 22.71 10.89 5.87
CA VAL A 75 22.95 12.32 5.53
C VAL A 75 22.87 13.28 6.73
N GLY A 76 22.65 12.76 7.94
CA GLY A 76 22.36 13.56 9.15
C GLY A 76 23.46 13.63 10.20
N LYS A 77 24.74 13.38 9.87
CA LYS A 77 25.84 13.59 10.82
C LYS A 77 27.08 14.23 10.18
N THR A 78 26.98 15.53 9.94
CA THR A 78 28.17 16.40 10.01
C THR A 78 27.84 17.60 10.89
N PRO A 79 28.13 17.57 12.20
CA PRO A 79 28.35 18.81 12.93
C PRO A 79 29.76 19.32 12.57
N GLU A 80 29.88 20.00 11.43
CA GLU A 80 30.88 21.05 11.28
C GLU A 80 30.30 22.32 11.88
N GLN A 81 30.50 22.55 13.18
CA GLN A 81 30.48 23.91 13.71
C GLN A 81 31.63 24.11 14.70
N LYS A 82 32.59 24.89 14.20
CA LYS A 82 33.64 25.63 14.89
C LYS A 82 33.27 26.07 16.31
N SER A 83 34.21 25.92 17.23
CA SER A 83 34.59 26.96 18.20
C SER A 83 36.07 26.83 18.50
#